data_AF-A0A972J693-F1
#
_entry.id   AF-A0A972J693-F1
#
_cell.length_a   1.000
_cell.length_b   1.000
_cell.length_c   1.000
_cell.angle_alpha   90.00
_cell.angle_beta   90.00
_cell.angle_gamma   90.00
#
_symmetry.space_group_name_H-M   'P 1'
#
loop_
_entity.id
_entity.type
_entity.pdbx_description
1 polymer ?
#
loop_
_entity_poly.entity_id
_entity_poly.type
_entity_poly.pdbx_seq_one_letter_code
_entity_poly.pdbx_strand_id
1 'polypeptide(L)'
;EELVFGKYAPPPVKGAAVTIGIPASLLTNTLYPFYARFFTSLGIRVVPGLEPSPEGMEAPGSAFCFPVLLSHGFVHGLLHRDVDYIFIPFVKNLSVETSDEANCTCPFVQADPDYLRAAFHDDLAPKLLTQVLEFDNPELLRSAFISLAGRLGFSESKAVRAFTEARESFDSMRREMLDLGREFLRSLQPGESAIVLFGRPYNAFSRFGNMGIPHKFASRGYRVIPHDFLPLEELGGETHPRMFWATGQGIMQAAAYVRSSPNLFGAFITNFSCGPDSFITGYFRDLMGRKPSLTLEIDAHTADAGIDTRIEAFLDVIRGYRELGLGEEDPDDFRPARMIVADGENFVETGDGRRYRLTDPEVHLILPSMGETIARCLAAAMRFAGIRATSLEPPGPREMTLGKGLATCKECLPLILTAGSLVKYINESRRTGEILVYLMPETDGPCRFGQYNVFMKNYIRKHRIPDVALLSPSSQDGYEGLPAKLSRRAWLALSI
;
A
#
# COMPACT_ATOMS: atom_id res chain seq x y z
N GLU A 1 11.18 -1.46 -17.07
CA GLU A 1 10.49 -1.94 -18.29
C GLU A 1 11.33 -2.91 -19.12
N GLU A 2 12.60 -2.63 -19.44
CA GLU A 2 13.43 -3.52 -20.28
C GLU A 2 13.54 -4.96 -19.76
N LEU A 3 13.73 -5.16 -18.44
CA LEU A 3 13.73 -6.50 -17.86
C LEU A 3 12.37 -7.20 -18.03
N VAL A 4 11.28 -6.47 -17.79
CA VAL A 4 9.90 -6.98 -17.72
C VAL A 4 9.32 -7.29 -19.11
N PHE A 5 9.44 -6.36 -20.06
CA PHE A 5 8.83 -6.49 -21.39
C PHE A 5 9.84 -6.82 -22.49
N GLY A 6 11.14 -6.81 -22.18
CA GLY A 6 12.23 -7.16 -23.08
C GLY A 6 12.91 -8.46 -22.68
N LYS A 7 13.95 -8.39 -21.84
CA LYS A 7 14.86 -9.50 -21.54
C LYS A 7 14.15 -10.77 -21.05
N TYR A 8 13.20 -10.64 -20.13
CA TYR A 8 12.46 -11.79 -19.57
C TYR A 8 11.13 -12.05 -20.25
N ALA A 9 10.73 -11.22 -21.21
CA ALA A 9 9.59 -11.51 -22.06
C ALA A 9 9.95 -12.66 -23.02
N PRO A 10 9.18 -13.75 -23.05
CA PRO A 10 9.42 -14.83 -24.01
C PRO A 10 9.25 -14.35 -25.45
N PRO A 11 10.01 -14.90 -26.41
CA PRO A 11 9.75 -14.65 -27.82
C PRO A 11 8.36 -15.17 -28.21
N PRO A 12 7.68 -14.53 -29.19
CA PRO A 12 6.38 -14.99 -29.64
C PRO A 12 6.42 -16.41 -30.21
N VAL A 13 5.43 -17.24 -29.86
CA VAL A 13 5.24 -18.56 -30.46
C VAL A 13 4.70 -18.40 -31.89
N LYS A 14 5.44 -18.87 -32.89
CA LYS A 14 5.01 -18.84 -34.31
C LYS A 14 4.02 -19.96 -34.58
N GLY A 15 2.96 -19.67 -35.35
CA GLY A 15 1.96 -20.67 -35.75
C GLY A 15 1.07 -21.18 -34.62
N ALA A 16 1.00 -20.45 -33.49
CA ALA A 16 0.09 -20.81 -32.40
C ALA A 16 -1.37 -20.66 -32.84
N ALA A 17 -2.21 -21.62 -32.47
CA ALA A 17 -3.64 -21.62 -32.76
C ALA A 17 -4.45 -20.67 -31.86
N VAL A 18 -3.88 -20.28 -30.70
CA VAL A 18 -4.52 -19.40 -29.72
C VAL A 18 -3.59 -18.23 -29.41
N THR A 19 -4.17 -17.05 -29.31
CA THR A 19 -3.50 -15.78 -28.99
C THR A 19 -4.13 -15.14 -27.76
N ILE A 20 -3.29 -14.74 -26.80
CA ILE A 20 -3.71 -14.05 -25.57
C ILE A 20 -3.07 -12.67 -25.48
N GLY A 21 -3.90 -11.64 -25.33
CA GLY A 21 -3.50 -10.30 -24.95
C GLY A 21 -3.24 -10.19 -23.45
N ILE A 22 -2.15 -9.53 -23.06
CA ILE A 22 -1.86 -9.22 -21.65
C ILE A 22 -1.60 -7.72 -21.53
N PRO A 23 -2.48 -6.94 -20.87
CA PRO A 23 -2.30 -5.49 -20.74
C PRO A 23 -1.15 -5.17 -19.78
N ALA A 24 -0.44 -4.07 -20.02
CA ALA A 24 0.51 -3.52 -19.05
C ALA A 24 -0.20 -2.77 -17.89
N SER A 25 -1.37 -3.26 -17.47
CA SER A 25 -2.19 -2.68 -16.40
C SER A 25 -1.66 -3.06 -15.02
N LEU A 26 -1.69 -2.13 -14.06
CA LEU A 26 -1.50 -2.40 -12.63
C LEU A 26 -0.45 -3.49 -12.34
N LEU A 27 -0.75 -4.51 -11.53
CA LEU A 27 0.23 -5.57 -11.25
C LEU A 27 0.49 -6.51 -12.44
N THR A 28 -0.38 -6.53 -13.45
CA THR A 28 -0.11 -7.23 -14.71
C THR A 28 1.14 -6.69 -15.39
N ASN A 29 1.42 -5.38 -15.24
CA ASN A 29 2.67 -4.77 -15.68
C ASN A 29 3.89 -5.48 -15.06
N THR A 30 3.94 -5.58 -13.73
CA THR A 30 5.10 -6.13 -13.00
C THR A 30 5.21 -7.64 -13.14
N LEU A 31 4.07 -8.34 -13.21
CA LEU A 31 3.98 -9.79 -13.26
C LEU A 31 3.96 -10.34 -14.70
N TYR A 32 4.06 -9.47 -15.71
CA TYR A 32 4.01 -9.84 -17.12
C TYR A 32 4.95 -11.00 -17.50
N PRO A 33 6.25 -11.02 -17.11
CA PRO A 33 7.16 -12.12 -17.46
C PRO A 33 6.65 -13.50 -17.02
N PHE A 34 6.06 -13.56 -15.82
CA PHE A 34 5.47 -14.80 -15.29
C PHE A 34 4.34 -15.27 -16.20
N TYR A 35 3.37 -14.39 -16.48
CA TYR A 35 2.20 -14.74 -17.27
C TYR A 35 2.58 -15.07 -18.72
N ALA A 36 3.43 -14.25 -19.32
CA ALA A 36 3.88 -14.44 -20.68
C ALA A 36 4.63 -15.78 -20.81
N ARG A 37 5.54 -16.10 -19.88
CA ARG A 37 6.26 -17.38 -19.88
C ARG A 37 5.29 -18.55 -19.73
N PHE A 38 4.35 -18.47 -18.79
CA PHE A 38 3.34 -19.52 -18.59
C PHE A 38 2.58 -19.84 -19.88
N PHE A 39 1.98 -18.83 -20.53
CA PHE A 39 1.21 -19.06 -21.75
C PHE A 39 2.07 -19.49 -22.94
N THR A 40 3.27 -18.93 -23.12
CA THR A 40 4.18 -19.35 -24.19
C THR A 40 4.68 -20.78 -24.00
N SER A 41 4.93 -21.22 -22.76
CA SER A 41 5.28 -22.63 -22.44
C SER A 41 4.11 -23.60 -22.69
N LEU A 42 2.88 -23.10 -22.69
CA LEU A 42 1.70 -23.85 -23.17
C LEU A 42 1.62 -23.89 -24.71
N GLY A 43 2.43 -23.11 -25.43
CA GLY A 43 2.38 -22.99 -26.89
C GLY A 43 1.37 -21.94 -27.39
N ILE A 44 0.94 -21.02 -26.51
CA ILE A 44 0.04 -19.92 -26.84
C ILE A 44 0.86 -18.69 -27.24
N ARG A 45 0.40 -17.96 -28.26
CA ARG A 45 1.02 -16.69 -28.63
C ARG A 45 0.58 -15.59 -27.65
N VAL A 46 1.55 -14.89 -27.06
CA VAL A 46 1.27 -13.76 -26.17
C VAL A 46 1.46 -12.44 -26.92
N VAL A 47 0.49 -11.54 -26.78
CA VAL A 47 0.53 -10.18 -27.34
C VAL A 47 0.53 -9.18 -26.17
N PRO A 48 1.63 -8.43 -25.96
CA PRO A 48 1.65 -7.42 -24.90
C PRO A 48 0.83 -6.19 -25.30
N GLY A 49 0.02 -5.69 -24.36
CA GLY A 49 -0.72 -4.44 -24.46
C GLY A 49 0.04 -3.30 -23.81
N LEU A 50 1.06 -2.77 -24.49
CA LEU A 50 1.98 -1.75 -23.97
C LEU A 50 1.61 -0.31 -24.34
N GLU A 51 0.57 -0.11 -25.14
CA GLU A 51 0.16 1.22 -25.61
C GLU A 51 -1.26 1.49 -25.11
N PRO A 52 -1.47 2.49 -24.25
CA PRO A 52 -2.80 2.84 -23.79
C PRO A 52 -3.52 3.69 -24.84
N SER A 53 -4.80 3.41 -25.08
CA SER A 53 -5.66 4.27 -25.91
C SER A 53 -6.26 5.41 -25.07
N PRO A 54 -6.18 6.67 -25.53
CA PRO A 54 -6.82 7.81 -24.86
C PRO A 54 -8.33 7.61 -24.64
N GLU A 55 -9.04 7.10 -25.65
CA GLU A 55 -10.48 6.81 -25.58
C GLU A 55 -10.79 5.80 -24.46
N GLY A 56 -9.93 4.79 -24.30
CA GLY A 56 -10.04 3.84 -23.20
C GLY A 56 -9.85 4.50 -21.83
N MET A 57 -8.96 5.49 -21.72
CA MET A 57 -8.72 6.19 -20.44
C MET A 57 -9.89 7.10 -20.03
N GLU A 58 -10.72 7.53 -20.98
CA GLU A 58 -11.94 8.32 -20.75
C GLU A 58 -13.18 7.46 -20.47
N ALA A 59 -13.13 6.16 -20.78
CA ALA A 59 -14.23 5.21 -20.57
C ALA A 59 -14.73 5.06 -19.10
N PRO A 60 -13.90 5.20 -18.04
CA PRO A 60 -14.38 5.00 -16.67
C PRO A 60 -15.43 6.03 -16.26
N GLY A 61 -16.61 5.56 -15.84
CA GLY A 61 -17.67 6.42 -15.30
C GLY A 61 -17.48 6.83 -13.83
N SER A 62 -16.30 6.65 -13.26
CA SER A 62 -16.00 6.87 -11.84
C SER A 62 -14.62 7.49 -11.63
N ALA A 63 -14.46 8.22 -10.53
CA ALA A 63 -13.19 8.85 -10.17
C ALA A 63 -12.18 7.80 -9.67
N PHE A 64 -11.35 7.30 -10.58
CA PHE A 64 -10.26 6.38 -10.26
C PHE A 64 -8.89 7.08 -10.19
N CYS A 65 -7.89 6.38 -9.65
CA CYS A 65 -6.51 6.85 -9.72
C CYS A 65 -5.94 6.64 -11.13
N PHE A 66 -4.95 7.46 -11.50
CA PHE A 66 -4.35 7.45 -12.84
C PHE A 66 -3.93 6.07 -13.38
N PRO A 67 -3.35 5.14 -12.59
CA PRO A 67 -2.97 3.81 -13.09
C PRO A 67 -4.16 2.93 -13.47
N VAL A 68 -5.34 3.17 -12.89
CA VAL A 68 -6.57 2.51 -13.29
C VAL A 68 -7.09 3.10 -14.61
N LEU A 69 -6.94 4.41 -14.84
CA LEU A 69 -7.24 5.00 -16.15
C LEU A 69 -6.33 4.39 -17.23
N LEU A 70 -5.03 4.28 -16.96
CA LEU A 70 -4.08 3.57 -17.82
C LEU A 70 -4.50 2.11 -18.05
N SER A 71 -4.98 1.40 -17.02
CA SER A 71 -5.52 0.04 -17.15
C SER A 71 -6.61 -0.03 -18.22
N HIS A 72 -7.57 0.90 -18.18
CA HIS A 72 -8.63 0.98 -19.19
C HIS A 72 -8.06 1.28 -20.58
N GLY A 73 -7.10 2.21 -20.67
CA GLY A 73 -6.40 2.51 -21.93
C GLY A 73 -5.71 1.29 -22.54
N PHE A 74 -4.96 0.52 -21.75
CA PHE A 74 -4.25 -0.68 -22.23
C PHE A 74 -5.19 -1.79 -22.69
N VAL A 75 -6.29 -2.00 -21.95
CA VAL A 75 -7.30 -3.01 -22.29
C VAL A 75 -8.06 -2.60 -23.54
N HIS A 76 -8.50 -1.35 -23.63
CA HIS A 76 -9.12 -0.82 -24.83
C HIS A 76 -8.21 -0.94 -26.06
N GLY A 77 -6.92 -0.65 -25.91
CA GLY A 77 -5.93 -0.85 -26.96
C GLY A 77 -5.83 -2.32 -27.42
N LEU A 78 -5.93 -3.28 -26.50
CA LEU A 78 -5.93 -4.71 -26.82
C LEU A 78 -7.22 -5.20 -27.49
N LEU A 79 -8.38 -4.61 -27.18
CA LEU A 79 -9.66 -4.96 -27.80
C LEU A 79 -9.64 -4.74 -29.33
N HIS A 80 -8.84 -3.77 -29.79
CA HIS A 80 -8.63 -3.45 -31.20
C HIS A 80 -7.57 -4.32 -31.88
N ARG A 81 -6.99 -5.31 -31.17
CA ARG A 81 -6.02 -6.25 -31.74
C ARG A 81 -6.68 -7.61 -31.96
N ASP A 82 -6.08 -8.37 -32.87
CA ASP A 82 -6.48 -9.74 -33.17
C ASP A 82 -5.94 -10.68 -32.08
N VAL A 83 -6.70 -10.79 -30.99
CA VAL A 83 -6.46 -11.68 -29.85
C VAL A 83 -7.74 -12.43 -29.50
N ASP A 84 -7.61 -13.73 -29.19
CA ASP A 84 -8.73 -14.59 -28.82
C ASP A 84 -9.20 -14.30 -27.39
N TYR A 85 -8.23 -14.09 -26.48
CA TYR A 85 -8.50 -13.76 -25.08
C TYR A 85 -7.66 -12.60 -24.59
N ILE A 86 -8.12 -11.92 -23.54
CA ILE A 86 -7.37 -10.94 -22.78
C ILE A 86 -7.28 -11.44 -21.33
N PHE A 87 -6.06 -11.68 -20.84
CA PHE A 87 -5.84 -12.19 -19.49
C PHE A 87 -5.68 -11.04 -18.48
N ILE A 88 -6.58 -10.97 -17.50
CA ILE A 88 -6.56 -9.99 -16.42
C ILE A 88 -6.88 -10.72 -15.10
N PRO A 89 -5.90 -10.93 -14.21
CA PRO A 89 -6.10 -11.68 -12.97
C PRO A 89 -6.61 -10.81 -11.81
N PHE A 90 -7.22 -11.47 -10.83
CA PHE A 90 -7.47 -10.88 -9.50
C PHE A 90 -6.24 -11.15 -8.62
N VAL A 91 -5.31 -10.20 -8.53
CA VAL A 91 -4.09 -10.35 -7.69
C VAL A 91 -4.41 -9.91 -6.27
N LYS A 92 -4.70 -10.86 -5.38
CA LYS A 92 -5.16 -10.59 -4.00
C LYS A 92 -4.03 -10.14 -3.08
N ASN A 93 -2.87 -10.79 -3.20
CA ASN A 93 -1.69 -10.53 -2.38
C ASN A 93 -0.40 -10.76 -3.19
N LEU A 94 0.73 -10.33 -2.62
CA LEU A 94 2.07 -10.55 -3.14
C LEU A 94 2.93 -11.16 -2.04
N SER A 95 3.86 -12.04 -2.39
CA SER A 95 4.84 -12.54 -1.42
C SER A 95 5.74 -11.39 -0.96
N VAL A 96 5.92 -11.26 0.36
CA VAL A 96 6.91 -10.37 0.96
C VAL A 96 7.72 -11.19 1.95
N GLU A 97 9.00 -11.42 1.63
CA GLU A 97 9.88 -12.31 2.40
C GLU A 97 10.33 -11.69 3.73
N THR A 98 10.29 -10.36 3.82
CA THR A 98 10.75 -9.58 4.97
C THR A 98 9.70 -9.36 6.06
N SER A 99 8.49 -9.91 5.94
CA SER A 99 7.39 -9.60 6.85
C SER A 99 6.40 -10.75 6.98
N ASP A 100 5.99 -11.01 8.23
CA ASP A 100 4.88 -11.91 8.56
C ASP A 100 3.51 -11.19 8.58
N GLU A 101 3.49 -9.88 8.29
CA GLU A 101 2.25 -9.10 8.19
C GLU A 101 1.45 -9.53 6.95
N ALA A 102 0.14 -9.28 6.97
CA ALA A 102 -0.67 -9.41 5.77
C ALA A 102 -0.05 -8.63 4.59
N ASN A 103 -0.15 -9.16 3.38
CA ASN A 103 0.60 -8.67 2.21
C ASN A 103 -0.35 -8.46 1.02
N CYS A 104 -1.53 -7.93 1.31
CA CYS A 104 -2.57 -7.73 0.31
C CYS A 104 -2.24 -6.59 -0.68
N THR A 105 -2.90 -6.61 -1.82
CA THR A 105 -2.87 -5.52 -2.80
C THR A 105 -4.01 -4.52 -2.52
N CYS A 106 -4.03 -3.37 -3.19
CA CYS A 106 -5.12 -2.41 -2.99
C CYS A 106 -6.43 -2.91 -3.64
N PRO A 107 -7.60 -2.44 -3.17
CA PRO A 107 -8.89 -2.92 -3.70
C PRO A 107 -9.06 -2.74 -5.21
N PHE A 108 -8.48 -1.67 -5.80
CA PHE A 108 -8.53 -1.44 -7.24
C PHE A 108 -7.65 -2.38 -8.05
N VAL A 109 -6.55 -2.89 -7.48
CA VAL A 109 -5.76 -3.95 -8.10
C VAL A 109 -6.52 -5.27 -8.05
N GLN A 110 -7.18 -5.56 -6.93
CA GLN A 110 -7.98 -6.77 -6.79
C GLN A 110 -9.16 -6.76 -7.76
N ALA A 111 -9.85 -5.63 -7.89
CA ALA A 111 -11.06 -5.52 -8.71
C ALA A 111 -10.82 -5.17 -10.20
N ASP A 112 -9.56 -5.17 -10.68
CA ASP A 112 -9.20 -4.80 -12.08
C ASP A 112 -10.11 -5.48 -13.11
N PRO A 113 -10.30 -6.81 -13.07
CA PRO A 113 -11.14 -7.47 -14.05
C PRO A 113 -12.62 -7.06 -14.00
N ASP A 114 -13.15 -6.66 -12.84
CA ASP A 114 -14.58 -6.40 -12.67
C ASP A 114 -14.99 -5.03 -13.18
N TYR A 115 -14.26 -3.96 -12.85
CA TYR A 115 -14.60 -2.64 -13.38
C TYR A 115 -14.24 -2.49 -14.85
N LEU A 116 -13.21 -3.20 -15.35
CA LEU A 116 -12.92 -3.24 -16.78
C LEU A 116 -14.01 -3.98 -17.55
N ARG A 117 -14.54 -5.09 -17.00
CA ARG A 117 -15.71 -5.77 -17.57
C ARG A 117 -16.93 -4.86 -17.57
N ALA A 118 -17.12 -4.04 -16.54
CA ALA A 118 -18.22 -3.08 -16.52
C ALA A 118 -18.04 -1.97 -17.57
N ALA A 119 -16.82 -1.47 -17.76
CA ALA A 119 -16.52 -0.39 -18.70
C ALA A 119 -16.60 -0.82 -20.18
N PHE A 120 -16.18 -2.06 -20.48
CA PHE A 120 -16.11 -2.59 -21.85
C PHE A 120 -16.95 -3.85 -22.02
N HIS A 121 -18.15 -3.87 -21.45
CA HIS A 121 -18.97 -5.08 -21.29
C HIS A 121 -19.09 -5.93 -22.55
N ASP A 122 -19.56 -5.33 -23.65
CA ASP A 122 -19.89 -6.08 -24.87
C ASP A 122 -18.64 -6.61 -25.60
N ASP A 123 -17.52 -5.87 -25.53
CA ASP A 123 -16.28 -6.21 -26.23
C ASP A 123 -15.34 -7.10 -25.41
N LEU A 124 -15.28 -6.89 -24.08
CA LEU A 124 -14.33 -7.57 -23.20
C LEU A 124 -14.90 -8.87 -22.64
N ALA A 125 -16.18 -8.92 -22.25
CA ALA A 125 -16.77 -10.12 -21.65
C ALA A 125 -16.51 -11.43 -22.44
N PRO A 126 -16.62 -11.48 -23.78
CA PRO A 126 -16.36 -12.72 -24.53
C PRO A 126 -14.88 -13.12 -24.58
N LYS A 127 -13.95 -12.17 -24.40
CA LYS A 127 -12.49 -12.39 -24.48
C LYS A 127 -11.84 -12.50 -23.10
N LEU A 128 -12.52 -12.12 -22.03
CA LEU A 128 -11.90 -11.96 -20.72
C LEU A 128 -11.56 -13.31 -20.07
N LEU A 129 -10.27 -13.50 -19.78
CA LEU A 129 -9.76 -14.63 -19.03
C LEU A 129 -9.27 -14.15 -17.65
N THR A 130 -9.89 -14.65 -16.58
CA THR A 130 -9.54 -14.27 -15.21
C THR A 130 -9.13 -15.47 -14.36
N GLN A 131 -8.31 -15.21 -13.34
CA GLN A 131 -7.95 -16.17 -12.30
C GLN A 131 -7.65 -15.41 -11.01
N VAL A 132 -8.07 -15.95 -9.86
CA VAL A 132 -7.66 -15.44 -8.54
C VAL A 132 -6.26 -15.93 -8.24
N LEU A 133 -5.35 -15.00 -7.93
CA LEU A 133 -3.94 -15.28 -7.68
C LEU A 133 -3.55 -14.82 -6.28
N GLU A 134 -2.97 -15.75 -5.53
CA GLU A 134 -2.42 -15.56 -4.18
C GLU A 134 -0.94 -15.96 -4.21
N PHE A 135 -0.05 -14.98 -4.29
CA PHE A 135 1.39 -15.22 -4.41
C PHE A 135 2.05 -15.60 -3.08
N ASP A 136 1.43 -15.29 -1.95
CA ASP A 136 1.89 -15.69 -0.63
C ASP A 136 1.66 -17.20 -0.33
N ASN A 137 0.87 -17.89 -1.15
CA ASN A 137 0.58 -19.31 -1.02
C ASN A 137 0.97 -20.09 -2.29
N PRO A 138 2.17 -20.71 -2.33
CA PRO A 138 2.67 -21.40 -3.53
C PRO A 138 1.76 -22.51 -4.08
N GLU A 139 1.06 -23.24 -3.21
CA GLU A 139 0.18 -24.34 -3.62
C GLU A 139 -1.12 -23.81 -4.23
N LEU A 140 -1.73 -22.77 -3.63
CA LEU A 140 -2.90 -22.12 -4.20
C LEU A 140 -2.56 -21.46 -5.54
N LEU A 141 -1.42 -20.78 -5.64
CA LEU A 141 -0.95 -20.18 -6.88
C LEU A 141 -0.77 -21.25 -7.98
N ARG A 142 -0.08 -22.35 -7.66
CA ARG A 142 0.13 -23.46 -8.59
C ARG A 142 -1.20 -24.06 -9.06
N SER A 143 -2.11 -24.34 -8.13
CA SER A 143 -3.44 -24.88 -8.42
C SER A 143 -4.24 -23.94 -9.34
N ALA A 144 -4.18 -22.64 -9.09
CA ALA A 144 -4.86 -21.61 -9.90
C ALA A 144 -4.39 -21.63 -11.36
N PHE A 145 -3.08 -21.75 -11.61
CA PHE A 145 -2.54 -21.83 -12.97
C PHE A 145 -2.83 -23.17 -13.65
N ILE A 146 -2.83 -24.29 -12.92
CA ILE A 146 -3.23 -25.59 -13.46
C ILE A 146 -4.70 -25.56 -13.90
N SER A 147 -5.59 -25.00 -13.05
CA SER A 147 -7.00 -24.80 -13.37
C SER A 147 -7.20 -23.91 -14.60
N LEU A 148 -6.45 -22.81 -14.68
CA LEU A 148 -6.45 -21.91 -15.84
C LEU A 148 -6.06 -22.63 -17.14
N ALA A 149 -4.98 -23.42 -17.12
CA ALA A 149 -4.56 -24.20 -18.28
C ALA A 149 -5.59 -25.28 -18.66
N GLY A 150 -6.24 -25.91 -17.68
CA GLY A 150 -7.31 -26.89 -17.91
C GLY A 150 -8.51 -26.27 -18.63
N ARG A 151 -8.92 -25.04 -18.26
CA ARG A 151 -9.97 -24.29 -18.97
C ARG A 151 -9.62 -23.97 -20.42
N LEU A 152 -8.33 -23.91 -20.75
CA LEU A 152 -7.81 -23.73 -22.11
C LEU A 152 -7.52 -25.06 -22.84
N GLY A 153 -7.87 -26.20 -22.24
CA GLY A 153 -7.76 -27.53 -22.86
C GLY A 153 -6.37 -28.17 -22.77
N PHE A 154 -5.47 -27.67 -21.93
CA PHE A 154 -4.14 -28.27 -21.75
C PHE A 154 -4.13 -29.33 -20.64
N SER A 155 -3.25 -30.34 -20.79
CA SER A 155 -3.05 -31.37 -19.77
C SER A 155 -2.40 -30.79 -18.51
N GLU A 156 -2.71 -31.39 -17.36
CA GLU A 156 -2.10 -31.03 -16.08
C GLU A 156 -0.56 -31.11 -16.14
N SER A 157 0.00 -32.16 -16.75
CA SER A 157 1.45 -32.31 -16.91
C SER A 157 2.09 -31.13 -17.65
N LYS A 158 1.43 -30.63 -18.69
CA LYS A 158 1.91 -29.47 -19.45
C LYS A 158 1.74 -28.18 -18.66
N ALA A 159 0.65 -28.05 -17.91
CA ALA A 159 0.40 -26.91 -17.02
C ALA A 159 1.43 -26.80 -15.88
N VAL A 160 1.74 -27.92 -15.22
CA VAL A 160 2.76 -27.98 -14.15
C VAL A 160 4.14 -27.58 -14.68
N ARG A 161 4.51 -28.07 -15.87
CA ARG A 161 5.77 -27.68 -16.52
C ARG A 161 5.79 -26.19 -16.83
N ALA A 162 4.75 -25.67 -17.47
CA ALA A 162 4.64 -24.25 -17.81
C ALA A 162 4.68 -23.33 -16.57
N PHE A 163 4.03 -23.73 -15.47
CA PHE A 163 4.07 -23.01 -14.20
C PHE A 163 5.48 -22.97 -13.61
N THR A 164 6.18 -24.10 -13.64
CA THR A 164 7.56 -24.20 -13.11
C THR A 164 8.50 -23.30 -13.91
N GLU A 165 8.46 -23.37 -15.24
CA GLU A 165 9.25 -22.49 -16.12
C GLU A 165 8.92 -21.01 -15.92
N ALA A 166 7.64 -20.67 -15.73
CA ALA A 166 7.20 -19.30 -15.45
C ALA A 166 7.77 -18.76 -14.13
N ARG A 167 7.70 -19.56 -13.07
CA ARG A 167 8.24 -19.20 -11.75
C ARG A 167 9.76 -19.02 -11.80
N GLU A 168 10.48 -19.97 -12.38
CA GLU A 168 11.95 -19.88 -12.52
C GLU A 168 12.39 -18.63 -13.31
N SER A 169 11.67 -18.32 -14.39
CA SER A 169 11.92 -17.12 -15.19
C SER A 169 11.68 -15.85 -14.39
N PHE A 170 10.59 -15.80 -13.60
CA PHE A 170 10.25 -14.64 -12.78
C PHE A 170 11.22 -14.45 -11.60
N ASP A 171 11.60 -15.52 -10.92
CA ASP A 171 12.58 -15.49 -9.83
C ASP A 171 13.97 -15.09 -10.33
N SER A 172 14.33 -15.50 -11.55
CA SER A 172 15.56 -15.05 -12.20
C SER A 172 15.54 -13.56 -12.50
N MET A 173 14.42 -13.01 -12.95
CA MET A 173 14.27 -11.55 -13.13
C MET A 173 14.40 -10.82 -11.79
N ARG A 174 13.72 -11.28 -10.74
CA ARG A 174 13.82 -10.68 -9.40
C ARG A 174 15.26 -10.66 -8.90
N ARG A 175 15.99 -11.79 -9.05
CA ARG A 175 17.40 -11.86 -8.68
C ARG A 175 18.26 -10.85 -9.45
N GLU A 176 18.05 -10.71 -10.76
CA GLU A 176 18.78 -9.72 -11.55
C GLU A 176 18.47 -8.28 -11.14
N MET A 177 17.21 -7.96 -10.81
CA MET A 177 16.86 -6.63 -10.29
C MET A 177 17.65 -6.32 -9.01
N LEU A 178 17.75 -7.29 -8.10
CA LEU A 178 18.53 -7.15 -6.87
C LEU A 178 20.04 -7.05 -7.14
N ASP A 179 20.57 -7.83 -8.08
CA ASP A 179 21.99 -7.77 -8.47
C ASP A 179 22.36 -6.40 -9.05
N LEU A 180 21.50 -5.83 -9.90
CA LEU A 180 21.66 -4.47 -10.40
C LEU A 180 21.60 -3.44 -9.26
N GLY A 181 20.77 -3.66 -8.25
CA GLY A 181 20.77 -2.84 -7.04
C GLY A 181 22.06 -2.94 -6.23
N ARG A 182 22.59 -4.15 -6.04
CA ARG A 182 23.89 -4.36 -5.37
C ARG A 182 25.02 -3.68 -6.13
N GLU A 183 25.05 -3.80 -7.46
CA GLU A 183 26.03 -3.14 -8.32
C GLU A 183 25.90 -1.61 -8.26
N PHE A 184 24.67 -1.11 -8.31
CA PHE A 184 24.40 0.32 -8.17
C PHE A 184 24.97 0.86 -6.86
N LEU A 185 24.65 0.24 -5.72
CA LEU A 185 25.11 0.68 -4.41
C LEU A 185 26.64 0.60 -4.28
N ARG A 186 27.27 -0.48 -4.77
CA ARG A 186 28.74 -0.66 -4.72
C ARG A 186 29.49 0.34 -5.60
N SER A 187 28.88 0.80 -6.69
CA SER A 187 29.51 1.72 -7.65
C SER A 187 29.40 3.20 -7.23
N LEU A 188 28.60 3.53 -6.22
CA LEU A 188 28.49 4.91 -5.71
C LEU A 188 29.80 5.38 -5.09
N GLN A 189 30.30 6.51 -5.55
CA GLN A 189 31.52 7.11 -5.02
C GLN A 189 31.27 7.81 -3.68
N PRO A 190 32.29 7.90 -2.80
CA PRO A 190 32.20 8.73 -1.61
C PRO A 190 31.81 10.18 -1.98
N GLY A 191 30.72 10.68 -1.41
CA GLY A 191 30.24 12.03 -1.68
C GLY A 191 29.26 12.17 -2.85
N GLU A 192 29.11 11.13 -3.68
CA GLU A 192 28.13 11.09 -4.76
C GLU A 192 26.72 11.02 -4.18
N SER A 193 25.79 11.83 -4.70
CA SER A 193 24.38 11.76 -4.32
C SER A 193 23.57 11.07 -5.41
N ALA A 194 22.74 10.12 -5.01
CA ALA A 194 21.89 9.37 -5.91
C ALA A 194 20.43 9.42 -5.45
N ILE A 195 19.52 9.24 -6.41
CA ILE A 195 18.08 9.28 -6.18
C ILE A 195 17.52 7.86 -6.15
N VAL A 196 16.85 7.52 -5.06
CA VAL A 196 16.00 6.33 -5.00
C VAL A 196 14.57 6.74 -5.34
N LEU A 197 14.02 6.11 -6.36
CA LEU A 197 12.69 6.39 -6.86
C LEU A 197 11.67 5.52 -6.13
N PHE A 198 10.75 6.16 -5.44
CA PHE A 198 9.68 5.55 -4.66
C PHE A 198 8.35 5.60 -5.41
N GLY A 199 7.52 4.59 -5.20
CA GLY A 199 6.17 4.52 -5.75
C GLY A 199 5.81 3.11 -6.18
N ARG A 200 4.65 2.98 -6.83
CA ARG A 200 4.15 1.68 -7.33
C ARG A 200 4.86 1.33 -8.63
N PRO A 201 5.28 0.07 -8.87
CA PRO A 201 6.03 -0.26 -10.07
C PRO A 201 5.31 0.08 -11.38
N TYR A 202 4.01 -0.22 -11.45
CA TYR A 202 3.13 0.13 -12.56
C TYR A 202 2.81 1.62 -12.71
N ASN A 203 3.38 2.45 -11.85
CA ASN A 203 3.27 3.89 -11.89
C ASN A 203 4.64 4.56 -12.04
N ALA A 204 5.44 4.53 -10.98
CA ALA A 204 6.72 5.22 -10.89
C ALA A 204 7.77 4.66 -11.86
N PHE A 205 7.66 3.38 -12.22
CA PHE A 205 8.62 2.69 -13.10
C PHE A 205 8.04 2.37 -14.47
N SER A 206 6.82 2.86 -14.74
CA SER A 206 6.14 2.80 -16.03
C SER A 206 6.33 4.11 -16.78
N ARG A 207 6.73 4.06 -18.06
CA ARG A 207 6.96 5.25 -18.89
C ARG A 207 5.73 6.15 -19.03
N PHE A 208 4.52 5.57 -18.97
CA PHE A 208 3.27 6.33 -19.02
C PHE A 208 2.86 6.89 -17.66
N GLY A 209 3.25 6.22 -16.57
CA GLY A 209 2.92 6.65 -15.21
C GLY A 209 3.87 7.70 -14.66
N ASN A 210 5.14 7.69 -15.09
CA ASN A 210 6.20 8.50 -14.47
C ASN A 210 6.56 9.78 -15.21
N MET A 211 5.96 10.06 -16.38
CA MET A 211 6.18 11.28 -17.17
C MET A 211 7.65 11.60 -17.45
N GLY A 212 8.52 10.59 -17.55
CA GLY A 212 9.95 10.80 -17.81
C GLY A 212 10.75 11.39 -16.63
N ILE A 213 10.17 11.48 -15.43
CA ILE A 213 10.85 11.95 -14.21
C ILE A 213 12.22 11.29 -13.98
N PRO A 214 12.41 9.97 -14.16
CA PRO A 214 13.73 9.35 -13.99
C PRO A 214 14.79 9.95 -14.92
N HIS A 215 14.43 10.26 -16.17
CA HIS A 215 15.33 10.88 -17.13
C HIS A 215 15.64 12.34 -16.78
N LYS A 216 14.67 13.08 -16.21
CA LYS A 216 14.89 14.46 -15.75
C LYS A 216 15.95 14.53 -14.65
N PHE A 217 15.99 13.56 -13.74
CA PHE A 217 17.08 13.42 -12.76
C PHE A 217 18.42 13.04 -13.42
N ALA A 218 18.41 12.03 -14.28
CA ALA A 218 19.62 11.57 -14.98
C ALA A 218 20.28 12.67 -15.81
N SER A 219 19.48 13.47 -16.52
CA SER A 219 19.97 14.61 -17.32
C SER A 219 20.66 15.71 -16.49
N ARG A 220 20.41 15.74 -15.17
CA ARG A 220 21.03 16.67 -14.20
C ARG A 220 22.18 16.03 -13.44
N GLY A 221 22.68 14.88 -13.90
CA GLY A 221 23.86 14.21 -13.35
C GLY A 221 23.60 13.32 -12.13
N TYR A 222 22.33 13.06 -11.78
CA TYR A 222 21.99 12.18 -10.67
C TYR A 222 21.66 10.77 -11.17
N ARG A 223 22.35 9.77 -10.64
CA ARG A 223 21.99 8.37 -10.87
C ARG A 223 20.67 8.06 -10.14
N VAL A 224 19.83 7.26 -10.78
CA VAL A 224 18.50 6.91 -10.27
C VAL A 224 18.34 5.40 -10.19
N ILE A 225 17.76 4.91 -9.10
CA ILE A 225 17.41 3.49 -8.93
C ILE A 225 15.99 3.35 -8.37
N PRO A 226 15.15 2.45 -8.91
CA PRO A 226 13.88 2.08 -8.30
C PRO A 226 14.05 1.45 -6.92
N HIS A 227 13.15 1.75 -5.97
CA HIS A 227 13.24 1.17 -4.62
C HIS A 227 13.14 -0.36 -4.60
N ASP A 228 12.43 -0.96 -5.56
CA ASP A 228 12.23 -2.41 -5.68
C ASP A 228 13.43 -3.16 -6.29
N PHE A 229 14.51 -2.45 -6.62
CA PHE A 229 15.81 -3.05 -6.98
C PHE A 229 16.74 -3.15 -5.76
N LEU A 230 16.42 -2.48 -4.64
CA LEU A 230 17.25 -2.54 -3.45
C LEU A 230 17.10 -3.92 -2.78
N PRO A 231 18.20 -4.60 -2.38
CA PRO A 231 18.14 -5.87 -1.68
C PRO A 231 17.75 -5.68 -0.20
N LEU A 232 16.50 -5.30 0.06
CA LEU A 232 16.02 -4.84 1.37
C LEU A 232 16.22 -5.87 2.50
N GLU A 233 16.14 -7.17 2.20
CA GLU A 233 16.44 -8.26 3.13
C GLU A 233 17.89 -8.20 3.66
N GLU A 234 18.84 -7.86 2.79
CA GLU A 234 20.26 -7.75 3.15
C GLU A 234 20.57 -6.43 3.85
N LEU A 235 19.80 -5.39 3.53
CA LEU A 235 20.05 -4.03 3.97
C LEU A 235 19.43 -3.72 5.34
N GLY A 236 18.68 -4.66 5.93
CA GLY A 236 18.14 -4.53 7.29
C GLY A 236 17.10 -3.43 7.45
N GLY A 237 16.30 -3.16 6.41
CA GLY A 237 15.22 -2.19 6.49
C GLY A 237 14.16 -2.63 7.50
N GLU A 238 13.93 -1.84 8.55
CA GLU A 238 12.88 -2.12 9.53
C GLU A 238 11.50 -2.06 8.84
N THR A 239 10.65 -3.05 9.13
CA THR A 239 9.26 -3.04 8.68
C THR A 239 8.49 -1.94 9.40
N HIS A 240 7.63 -1.23 8.68
CA HIS A 240 6.68 -0.35 9.33
C HIS A 240 5.58 -1.21 9.97
N PRO A 241 5.34 -1.12 11.29
CA PRO A 241 4.35 -1.96 11.95
C PRO A 241 2.99 -1.87 11.28
N ARG A 242 2.35 -3.03 11.04
CA ARG A 242 0.98 -3.16 10.51
C ARG A 242 0.76 -2.54 9.14
N MET A 243 1.81 -2.46 8.32
CA MET A 243 1.67 -2.12 6.90
C MET A 243 1.22 -3.35 6.11
N PHE A 244 -0.09 -3.52 5.92
CA PHE A 244 -0.62 -4.72 5.27
C PHE A 244 -0.58 -4.71 3.73
N TRP A 245 -0.21 -3.58 3.11
CA TRP A 245 -0.05 -3.52 1.66
C TRP A 245 1.36 -3.95 1.28
N ALA A 246 1.50 -5.01 0.49
CA ALA A 246 2.82 -5.55 0.12
C ALA A 246 3.76 -4.50 -0.48
N THR A 247 3.28 -3.73 -1.48
CA THR A 247 4.07 -2.62 -2.05
C THR A 247 4.40 -1.53 -1.03
N GLY A 248 3.53 -1.32 -0.03
CA GLY A 248 3.77 -0.37 1.04
C GLY A 248 4.88 -0.81 1.98
N GLN A 249 4.97 -2.11 2.29
CA GLN A 249 6.05 -2.66 3.12
C GLN A 249 7.42 -2.39 2.51
N GLY A 250 7.61 -2.73 1.22
CA GLY A 250 8.86 -2.47 0.50
C GLY A 250 9.22 -0.98 0.45
N ILE A 251 8.22 -0.10 0.20
CA ILE A 251 8.43 1.36 0.23
C ILE A 251 8.91 1.83 1.61
N MET A 252 8.31 1.34 2.70
CA MET A 252 8.69 1.77 4.06
C MET A 252 10.09 1.28 4.44
N GLN A 253 10.43 0.03 4.12
CA GLN A 253 11.77 -0.53 4.36
C GLN A 253 12.84 0.21 3.56
N ALA A 254 12.59 0.42 2.26
CA ALA A 254 13.49 1.19 1.42
C ALA A 254 13.64 2.63 1.92
N ALA A 255 12.56 3.25 2.43
CA ALA A 255 12.64 4.59 2.99
C ALA A 255 13.49 4.63 4.26
N ALA A 256 13.36 3.63 5.15
CA ALA A 256 14.20 3.50 6.34
C ALA A 256 15.69 3.34 5.99
N TYR A 257 16.02 2.51 4.99
CA TYR A 257 17.37 2.36 4.49
C TYR A 257 17.90 3.64 3.83
N VAL A 258 17.07 4.30 3.01
CA VAL A 258 17.44 5.55 2.36
C VAL A 258 17.65 6.65 3.38
N ARG A 259 16.87 6.71 4.47
CA ARG A 259 17.07 7.66 5.57
C ARG A 259 18.48 7.55 6.14
N SER A 260 18.91 6.35 6.52
CA SER A 260 20.22 6.10 7.14
C SER A 260 21.41 6.19 6.16
N SER A 261 21.17 6.12 4.86
CA SER A 261 22.22 6.10 3.84
C SER A 261 22.66 7.51 3.41
N PRO A 262 23.85 8.04 3.76
CA PRO A 262 24.20 9.46 3.57
C PRO A 262 24.19 9.97 2.12
N ASN A 263 24.30 9.06 1.15
CA ASN A 263 24.39 9.36 -0.28
C ASN A 263 23.07 9.17 -1.04
N LEU A 264 22.02 8.63 -0.40
CA LEU A 264 20.75 8.32 -1.05
C LEU A 264 19.66 9.30 -0.62
N PHE A 265 18.90 9.80 -1.58
CA PHE A 265 17.75 10.69 -1.36
C PHE A 265 16.52 10.15 -2.06
N GLY A 266 15.34 10.30 -1.45
CA GLY A 266 14.10 9.72 -1.95
C GLY A 266 13.31 10.68 -2.83
N ALA A 267 12.87 10.22 -4.00
CA ALA A 267 11.87 10.89 -4.82
C ALA A 267 10.66 9.98 -5.02
N PHE A 268 9.49 10.35 -4.49
CA PHE A 268 8.27 9.57 -4.52
C PHE A 268 7.37 10.04 -5.65
N ILE A 269 6.99 9.13 -6.55
CA ILE A 269 5.97 9.36 -7.58
C ILE A 269 4.67 8.67 -7.16
N THR A 270 3.64 9.48 -6.90
CA THR A 270 2.28 9.03 -6.59
C THR A 270 1.28 9.70 -7.52
N ASN A 271 0.00 9.32 -7.42
CA ASN A 271 -1.05 9.89 -8.24
C ASN A 271 -2.25 10.35 -7.42
N PHE A 272 -3.01 11.27 -8.02
CA PHE A 272 -4.31 11.64 -7.49
C PHE A 272 -5.20 10.42 -7.29
N SER A 273 -6.02 10.45 -6.23
CA SER A 273 -6.92 9.36 -5.82
C SER A 273 -6.26 8.02 -5.48
N CYS A 274 -4.92 7.94 -5.35
CA CYS A 274 -4.27 6.71 -4.94
C CYS A 274 -4.58 6.39 -3.47
N GLY A 275 -5.32 5.31 -3.25
CA GLY A 275 -5.89 5.04 -1.95
C GLY A 275 -4.88 4.74 -0.85
N PRO A 276 -4.04 3.70 -0.98
CA PRO A 276 -3.00 3.43 0.01
C PRO A 276 -2.02 4.60 0.20
N ASP A 277 -1.71 5.32 -0.88
CA ASP A 277 -0.72 6.41 -0.85
C ASP A 277 -1.22 7.64 -0.09
N SER A 278 -2.53 7.75 0.17
CA SER A 278 -3.08 8.73 1.13
C SER A 278 -2.52 8.56 2.55
N PHE A 279 -2.01 7.38 2.90
CA PHE A 279 -1.28 7.12 4.16
C PHE A 279 0.23 7.02 3.94
N ILE A 280 0.64 6.21 2.95
CA ILE A 280 2.06 5.86 2.73
C ILE A 280 2.92 7.10 2.46
N THR A 281 2.40 8.10 1.75
CA THR A 281 3.18 9.34 1.47
C THR A 281 3.39 10.19 2.73
N GLY A 282 2.46 10.16 3.67
CA GLY A 282 2.63 10.77 5.00
C GLY A 282 3.71 10.03 5.78
N TYR A 283 3.61 8.70 5.86
CA TYR A 283 4.57 7.87 6.58
C TYR A 283 5.98 7.95 5.98
N PHE A 284 6.09 7.97 4.65
CA PHE A 284 7.34 8.19 3.94
C PHE A 284 8.00 9.50 4.34
N ARG A 285 7.25 10.61 4.37
CA ARG A 285 7.78 11.93 4.77
C ARG A 285 8.17 11.95 6.25
N ASP A 286 7.35 11.36 7.12
CA ASP A 286 7.66 11.25 8.54
C ASP A 286 8.92 10.38 8.78
N LEU A 287 9.10 9.30 8.00
CA LEU A 287 10.31 8.47 8.06
C LEU A 287 11.55 9.22 7.57
N MET A 288 11.45 9.97 6.47
CA MET A 288 12.57 10.75 5.93
C MET A 288 13.00 11.88 6.88
N GLY A 289 12.08 12.42 7.70
CA GLY A 289 12.37 13.45 8.70
C GLY A 289 13.00 14.69 8.07
N ARG A 290 14.16 15.12 8.59
CA ARG A 290 14.93 16.24 8.02
C ARG A 290 15.61 15.93 6.69
N LYS A 291 15.77 14.64 6.35
CA LYS A 291 16.47 14.28 5.14
C LYS A 291 15.65 14.67 3.92
N PRO A 292 16.21 15.43 2.97
CA PRO A 292 15.49 15.89 1.80
C PRO A 292 14.83 14.72 1.07
N SER A 293 13.54 14.86 0.82
CA SER A 293 12.78 13.99 -0.04
C SER A 293 11.80 14.79 -0.89
N LEU A 294 11.53 14.30 -2.09
CA LEU A 294 10.56 14.89 -3.00
C LEU A 294 9.34 13.99 -3.10
N THR A 295 8.14 14.56 -3.09
CA THR A 295 6.90 13.83 -3.41
C THR A 295 6.21 14.52 -4.59
N LEU A 296 6.23 13.87 -5.75
CA LEU A 296 5.55 14.30 -6.96
C LEU A 296 4.22 13.55 -7.07
N GLU A 297 3.13 14.31 -7.05
CA GLU A 297 1.80 13.80 -7.33
C GLU A 297 1.44 14.12 -8.77
N ILE A 298 1.10 13.07 -9.53
CA ILE A 298 0.74 13.14 -10.93
C ILE A 298 -0.77 12.89 -11.08
N ASP A 299 -1.39 13.72 -11.89
CA ASP A 299 -2.72 13.51 -12.47
C ASP A 299 -2.64 13.40 -14.00
N ALA A 300 -3.71 12.91 -14.64
CA ALA A 300 -3.81 12.74 -16.09
C ALA A 300 -3.54 14.03 -16.89
N HIS A 301 -3.74 15.19 -16.27
CA HIS A 301 -3.55 16.51 -16.88
C HIS A 301 -2.30 17.26 -16.39
N THR A 302 -1.35 16.57 -15.74
CA THR A 302 -0.19 17.24 -15.15
C THR A 302 0.67 17.89 -16.22
N ALA A 303 1.00 19.18 -16.03
CA ALA A 303 1.87 19.92 -16.94
C ALA A 303 3.36 19.67 -16.63
N ASP A 304 4.13 19.37 -17.67
CA ASP A 304 5.54 18.96 -17.57
C ASP A 304 6.46 20.05 -16.96
N ALA A 305 6.18 21.33 -17.24
CA ALA A 305 6.99 22.46 -16.74
C ALA A 305 7.00 22.59 -15.21
N GLY A 306 5.93 22.16 -14.53
CA GLY A 306 5.85 22.16 -13.07
C GLY A 306 6.73 21.09 -12.41
N ILE A 307 7.12 20.05 -13.16
CA ILE A 307 7.94 18.95 -12.65
C ILE A 307 9.42 19.34 -12.62
N ASP A 308 9.94 19.96 -13.69
CA ASP A 308 11.35 20.36 -13.77
C ASP A 308 11.76 21.31 -12.65
N THR A 309 10.96 22.35 -12.41
CA THR A 309 11.23 23.35 -11.35
C THR A 309 11.26 22.72 -9.95
N ARG A 310 10.38 21.75 -9.68
CA ARG A 310 10.35 21.02 -8.40
C ARG A 310 11.54 20.07 -8.25
N ILE A 311 11.96 19.44 -9.34
CA ILE A 311 13.17 18.61 -9.36
C ILE A 311 14.40 19.49 -9.10
N GLU A 312 14.55 20.62 -9.79
CA GLU A 312 15.66 21.56 -9.59
C GLU A 312 15.73 22.05 -8.15
N ALA A 313 14.60 22.54 -7.62
CA ALA A 313 14.52 22.96 -6.22
C ALA A 313 14.90 21.83 -5.25
N PHE A 314 14.45 20.60 -5.50
CA PHE A 314 14.83 19.45 -4.68
C PHE A 314 16.33 19.15 -4.72
N LEU A 315 16.95 19.18 -5.90
CA LEU A 315 18.40 18.99 -6.04
C LEU A 315 19.18 20.09 -5.33
N ASP A 316 18.69 21.33 -5.33
CA ASP A 316 19.29 22.45 -4.60
C ASP A 316 19.22 22.22 -3.08
N VAL A 317 18.07 21.74 -2.58
CA VAL A 317 17.92 21.36 -1.17
C VAL A 317 18.87 20.22 -0.78
N ILE A 318 19.08 19.22 -1.64
CA ILE A 318 20.07 18.16 -1.41
C ILE A 318 21.47 18.75 -1.23
N ARG A 319 21.89 19.67 -2.12
CA ARG A 319 23.22 20.29 -2.04
C ARG A 319 23.38 21.08 -0.74
N GLY A 320 22.41 21.94 -0.40
CA GLY A 320 22.43 22.71 0.84
C GLY A 320 22.44 21.82 2.09
N TYR A 321 21.65 20.74 2.10
CA TYR A 321 21.63 19.77 3.20
C TYR A 321 23.01 19.14 3.44
N ARG A 322 23.73 18.79 2.36
CA ARG A 322 25.07 18.22 2.44
C ARG A 322 26.12 19.22 2.90
N GLU A 323 26.06 20.45 2.40
CA GLU A 323 27.00 21.53 2.77
C GLU A 323 26.89 21.90 4.24
N LEU A 324 25.67 21.91 4.79
CA LEU A 324 25.41 22.24 6.18
C LEU A 324 25.72 21.09 7.15
N GLY A 325 25.99 19.88 6.65
CA GLY A 325 26.26 18.70 7.48
C GLY A 325 25.11 18.38 8.44
N LEU A 326 23.86 18.64 8.03
CA LEU A 326 22.68 18.37 8.86
C LEU A 326 22.59 16.86 9.10
N GLY A 327 22.88 16.43 10.33
CA GLY A 327 22.84 15.03 10.75
C GLY A 327 21.42 14.49 10.88
N GLU A 328 21.33 13.27 11.40
CA GLU A 328 20.03 12.70 11.82
C GLU A 328 19.39 13.57 12.92
N GLU A 329 18.07 13.53 13.01
CA GLU A 329 17.38 14.12 14.17
C GLU A 329 17.74 13.35 15.44
N ASP A 330 17.79 14.06 16.57
CA ASP A 330 17.87 13.41 17.87
C ASP A 330 16.72 12.41 18.01
N PRO A 331 16.97 11.23 18.63
CA PRO A 331 15.93 10.23 18.85
C PRO A 331 14.73 10.84 19.57
N ASP A 332 13.52 10.52 19.12
CA ASP A 332 12.28 10.93 19.78
C ASP A 332 12.25 10.35 21.20
N ASP A 333 12.36 11.23 22.20
CA ASP A 333 12.33 10.89 23.62
C ASP A 333 10.91 10.63 24.13
N PHE A 334 9.89 11.00 23.35
CA PHE A 334 8.50 10.83 23.75
C PHE A 334 8.02 9.40 23.51
N ARG A 335 7.49 8.80 24.58
CA ARG A 335 6.86 7.49 24.55
C ARG A 335 5.35 7.64 24.73
N PRO A 336 4.53 7.43 23.68
CA PRO A 336 3.08 7.47 23.82
C PRO A 336 2.60 6.31 24.68
N ALA A 337 1.45 6.49 25.33
CA ALA A 337 0.80 5.37 26.02
C ALA A 337 0.36 4.32 25.00
N ARG A 338 0.40 3.05 25.40
CA ARG A 338 0.12 1.92 24.51
C ARG A 338 -0.66 0.82 25.22
N MET A 339 -1.44 0.08 24.45
CA MET A 339 -2.04 -1.16 24.93
C MET A 339 -0.97 -2.25 24.97
N ILE A 340 -0.94 -3.02 26.06
CA ILE A 340 -0.12 -4.21 26.22
C ILE A 340 -0.98 -5.36 26.74
N VAL A 341 -0.58 -6.58 26.42
CA VAL A 341 -1.13 -7.79 27.02
C VAL A 341 -0.13 -8.29 28.05
N ALA A 342 -0.58 -8.47 29.30
CA ALA A 342 0.19 -9.09 30.36
C ALA A 342 -0.69 -10.11 31.08
N ASP A 343 -0.18 -11.32 31.31
CA ASP A 343 -0.91 -12.40 32.00
C ASP A 343 -2.29 -12.72 31.40
N GLY A 344 -2.45 -12.56 30.07
CA GLY A 344 -3.71 -12.80 29.37
C GLY A 344 -4.76 -11.70 29.55
N GLU A 345 -4.42 -10.56 30.15
CA GLU A 345 -5.28 -9.39 30.31
C GLU A 345 -4.71 -8.15 29.60
N ASN A 346 -5.61 -7.25 29.19
CA ASN A 346 -5.25 -5.98 28.54
C ASN A 346 -4.98 -4.88 29.57
N PHE A 347 -3.82 -4.24 29.44
CA PHE A 347 -3.40 -3.10 30.24
C PHE A 347 -3.04 -1.90 29.34
N VAL A 348 -3.14 -0.71 29.92
CA VAL A 348 -2.57 0.52 29.36
C VAL A 348 -1.23 0.76 30.04
N GLU A 349 -0.16 0.86 29.25
CA GLU A 349 1.16 1.30 29.73
C GLU A 349 1.37 2.76 29.33
N THR A 350 1.58 3.65 30.30
CA THR A 350 1.84 5.08 30.08
C THR A 350 3.31 5.32 29.72
N GLY A 351 3.63 6.53 29.24
CA GLY A 351 4.99 6.86 28.79
C GLY A 351 6.07 6.74 29.87
N ASP A 352 5.70 6.85 31.15
CA ASP A 352 6.56 6.66 32.32
C ASP A 352 6.65 5.19 32.78
N GLY A 353 6.00 4.26 32.09
CA GLY A 353 6.06 2.81 32.34
C GLY A 353 5.06 2.28 33.38
N ARG A 354 4.16 3.12 33.90
CA ARG A 354 3.09 2.65 34.79
C ARG A 354 2.04 1.88 34.01
N ARG A 355 1.44 0.87 34.66
CA ARG A 355 0.47 -0.04 34.05
C ARG A 355 -0.86 0.06 34.76
N TYR A 356 -1.91 0.24 33.99
CA TYR A 356 -3.28 0.39 34.47
C TYR A 356 -4.19 -0.64 33.81
N ARG A 357 -5.08 -1.23 34.60
CA ARG A 357 -6.14 -2.11 34.05
C ARG A 357 -7.16 -1.23 33.34
N LEU A 358 -7.84 -1.77 32.33
CA LEU A 358 -8.94 -1.07 31.67
C LEU A 358 -10.11 -0.72 32.63
N THR A 359 -10.23 -1.44 33.75
CA THR A 359 -11.23 -1.19 34.80
C THR A 359 -10.79 -0.17 35.84
N ASP A 360 -9.58 0.38 35.73
CA ASP A 360 -9.09 1.41 36.65
C ASP A 360 -9.91 2.71 36.50
N PRO A 361 -10.29 3.40 37.59
CA PRO A 361 -11.08 4.63 37.51
C PRO A 361 -10.38 5.79 36.76
N GLU A 362 -9.05 5.80 36.70
CA GLU A 362 -8.27 6.81 35.95
C GLU A 362 -8.30 6.56 34.44
N VAL A 363 -8.56 5.32 34.02
CA VAL A 363 -8.66 4.93 32.61
C VAL A 363 -10.06 5.21 32.07
N HIS A 364 -10.14 5.93 30.95
CA HIS A 364 -11.39 6.23 30.27
C HIS A 364 -11.37 5.71 28.84
N LEU A 365 -12.23 4.74 28.55
CA LEU A 365 -12.43 4.19 27.21
C LEU A 365 -13.43 5.04 26.41
N ILE A 366 -12.97 5.62 25.30
CA ILE A 366 -13.77 6.41 24.39
C ILE A 366 -14.06 5.60 23.13
N LEU A 367 -15.33 5.54 22.76
CA LEU A 367 -15.81 4.88 21.56
C LEU A 367 -16.24 5.95 20.54
N PRO A 368 -15.58 6.06 19.37
CA PRO A 368 -16.10 6.90 18.31
C PRO A 368 -17.49 6.43 17.87
N SER A 369 -18.30 7.39 17.39
CA SER A 369 -19.54 7.08 16.70
C SER A 369 -19.26 6.54 15.29
N MET A 370 -18.91 5.26 15.20
CA MET A 370 -18.83 4.49 13.95
C MET A 370 -20.22 3.89 13.56
N GLY A 371 -21.28 4.52 14.07
CA GLY A 371 -22.64 4.02 14.13
C GLY A 371 -23.21 4.36 15.51
N GLU A 372 -24.16 5.31 15.58
CA GLU A 372 -24.64 5.89 16.84
C GLU A 372 -25.16 4.82 17.82
N THR A 373 -26.06 3.96 17.35
CA THR A 373 -26.66 2.90 18.15
C THR A 373 -25.60 1.89 18.62
N ILE A 374 -24.77 1.42 17.70
CA ILE A 374 -23.74 0.41 17.97
C ILE A 374 -22.74 0.93 19.00
N ALA A 375 -22.24 2.15 18.84
CA ALA A 375 -21.28 2.75 19.76
C ALA A 375 -21.87 2.93 21.17
N ARG A 376 -23.14 3.36 21.28
CA ARG A 376 -23.85 3.49 22.57
C ARG A 376 -24.07 2.14 23.25
N CYS A 377 -24.51 1.12 22.51
CA CYS A 377 -24.69 -0.23 23.02
C CYS A 377 -23.36 -0.85 23.46
N LEU A 378 -22.29 -0.68 22.68
CA LEU A 378 -20.96 -1.17 23.04
C LEU A 378 -20.42 -0.47 24.30
N ALA A 379 -20.59 0.85 24.41
CA ALA A 379 -20.21 1.59 25.62
C ALA A 379 -20.99 1.11 26.86
N ALA A 380 -22.28 0.78 26.72
CA ALA A 380 -23.07 0.19 27.79
C ALA A 380 -22.57 -1.21 28.20
N ALA A 381 -22.18 -2.04 27.22
CA ALA A 381 -21.56 -3.34 27.49
C ALA A 381 -20.23 -3.20 28.24
N MET A 382 -19.38 -2.23 27.86
CA MET A 382 -18.12 -1.93 28.54
C MET A 382 -18.33 -1.51 30.00
N ARG A 383 -19.32 -0.63 30.24
CA ARG A 383 -19.69 -0.21 31.61
C ARG A 383 -20.17 -1.37 32.47
N PHE A 384 -20.90 -2.32 31.88
CA PHE A 384 -21.28 -3.54 32.60
C PHE A 384 -20.08 -4.38 33.01
N ALA A 385 -19.00 -4.38 32.22
CA ALA A 385 -17.74 -5.05 32.56
C ALA A 385 -16.87 -4.26 33.56
N GLY A 386 -17.36 -3.15 34.12
CA GLY A 386 -16.62 -2.31 35.06
C GLY A 386 -15.65 -1.33 34.41
N ILE A 387 -15.68 -1.19 33.08
CA ILE A 387 -14.83 -0.24 32.34
C ILE A 387 -15.56 1.10 32.27
N ARG A 388 -14.88 2.19 32.67
CA ARG A 388 -15.39 3.55 32.46
C ARG A 388 -15.38 3.84 30.97
N ALA A 389 -16.55 3.80 30.33
CA ALA A 389 -16.67 3.93 28.88
C ALA A 389 -17.75 4.93 28.44
N THR A 390 -17.40 5.76 27.46
CA THR A 390 -18.29 6.78 26.86
C THR A 390 -18.30 6.63 25.35
N SER A 391 -19.51 6.61 24.76
CA SER A 391 -19.69 6.76 23.32
C SER A 391 -19.70 8.25 22.99
N LEU A 392 -18.93 8.64 21.97
CA LEU A 392 -19.03 9.99 21.42
C LEU A 392 -20.34 10.13 20.62
N GLU A 393 -20.81 11.37 20.53
CA GLU A 393 -21.93 11.72 19.65
C GLU A 393 -21.53 11.59 18.16
N PRO A 394 -22.51 11.45 17.24
CA PRO A 394 -22.23 11.49 15.81
C PRO A 394 -21.41 12.73 15.42
N PRO A 395 -20.37 12.56 14.59
CA PRO A 395 -19.46 13.64 14.24
C PRO A 395 -20.17 14.72 13.42
N GLY A 396 -20.02 15.97 13.83
CA GLY A 396 -20.59 17.13 13.14
C GLY A 396 -19.54 17.95 12.37
N PRO A 397 -19.89 19.19 11.98
CA PRO A 397 -18.99 20.08 11.26
C PRO A 397 -17.68 20.39 12.00
N ARG A 398 -17.70 20.38 13.34
CA ARG A 398 -16.52 20.65 14.18
C ARG A 398 -15.50 19.52 14.06
N GLU A 399 -15.92 18.28 14.24
CA GLU A 399 -15.08 17.08 14.08
C GLU A 399 -14.53 16.99 12.66
N MET A 400 -15.38 17.24 11.65
CA MET A 400 -14.95 17.28 10.25
C MET A 400 -13.87 18.34 10.01
N THR A 401 -14.02 19.55 10.57
CA THR A 401 -13.03 20.62 10.43
C THR A 401 -11.71 20.25 11.10
N LEU A 402 -11.77 19.75 12.34
CA LEU A 402 -10.59 19.30 13.07
C LEU A 402 -9.87 18.19 12.30
N GLY A 403 -10.60 17.14 11.91
CA GLY A 403 -10.06 16.00 11.16
C GLY A 403 -9.42 16.37 9.82
N LYS A 404 -10.02 17.32 9.08
CA LYS A 404 -9.44 17.82 7.83
C LYS A 404 -8.10 18.52 8.06
N GLY A 405 -7.92 19.17 9.21
CA GLY A 405 -6.66 19.78 9.61
C GLY A 405 -5.56 18.76 9.95
N LEU A 406 -5.91 17.50 10.21
CA LEU A 406 -4.96 16.44 10.56
C LEU A 406 -4.46 15.66 9.34
N ALA A 407 -5.27 15.62 8.29
CA ALA A 407 -5.13 14.70 7.18
C ALA A 407 -4.89 15.44 5.87
N THR A 408 -4.47 14.72 4.83
CA THR A 408 -4.31 15.32 3.49
C THR A 408 -5.65 15.51 2.76
N CYS A 409 -6.76 15.13 3.40
CA CYS A 409 -8.11 15.05 2.85
C CYS A 409 -8.22 14.07 1.66
N LYS A 410 -7.25 13.17 1.52
CA LYS A 410 -7.23 12.11 0.50
C LYS A 410 -7.61 10.75 1.10
N GLU A 411 -7.55 10.65 2.42
CA GLU A 411 -7.99 9.53 3.23
C GLU A 411 -9.52 9.45 3.26
N CYS A 412 -10.06 8.31 3.69
CA CYS A 412 -11.50 8.11 3.70
C CYS A 412 -12.18 9.06 4.72
N LEU A 413 -13.39 9.53 4.40
CA LEU A 413 -14.18 10.38 5.29
C LEU A 413 -14.33 9.81 6.72
N PRO A 414 -14.55 8.50 6.94
CA PRO A 414 -14.60 7.94 8.29
C PRO A 414 -13.33 8.16 9.12
N LEU A 415 -12.13 8.18 8.52
CA LEU A 415 -10.91 8.54 9.25
C LEU A 415 -10.99 9.99 9.73
N ILE A 416 -11.30 10.90 8.82
CA ILE A 416 -11.37 12.34 9.11
C ILE A 416 -12.33 12.59 10.28
N LEU A 417 -13.50 11.97 10.24
CA LEU A 417 -14.51 12.13 11.29
C LEU A 417 -14.04 11.55 12.62
N THR A 418 -13.54 10.30 12.64
CA THR A 418 -13.11 9.64 13.89
C THR A 418 -11.87 10.30 14.50
N ALA A 419 -10.85 10.62 13.70
CA ALA A 419 -9.68 11.37 14.16
C ALA A 419 -10.07 12.76 14.69
N GLY A 420 -10.99 13.44 14.00
CA GLY A 420 -11.57 14.70 14.44
C GLY A 420 -12.30 14.58 15.78
N SER A 421 -13.07 13.51 16.00
CA SER A 421 -13.72 13.22 17.27
C SER A 421 -12.72 12.97 18.40
N LEU A 422 -11.62 12.24 18.13
CA LEU A 422 -10.54 12.04 19.11
C LEU A 422 -9.91 13.38 19.52
N VAL A 423 -9.53 14.21 18.55
CA VAL A 423 -8.89 15.50 18.83
C VAL A 423 -9.84 16.47 19.54
N LYS A 424 -11.12 16.50 19.14
CA LYS A 424 -12.14 17.29 19.85
C LYS A 424 -12.22 16.85 21.31
N TYR A 425 -12.28 15.54 21.57
CA TYR A 425 -12.35 15.03 22.93
C TYR A 425 -11.13 15.44 23.75
N ILE A 426 -9.92 15.27 23.20
CA ILE A 426 -8.65 15.65 23.85
C ILE A 426 -8.65 17.14 24.21
N ASN A 427 -9.12 18.01 23.31
CA ASN A 427 -9.05 19.47 23.48
C ASN A 427 -10.17 20.05 24.35
N GLU A 428 -11.38 19.49 24.28
CA GLU A 428 -12.60 20.13 24.80
C GLU A 428 -13.24 19.37 25.96
N SER A 429 -12.88 18.10 26.20
CA SER A 429 -13.62 17.23 27.14
C SER A 429 -12.74 16.39 28.06
N ARG A 430 -11.47 16.17 27.72
CA ARG A 430 -10.53 15.35 28.50
C ARG A 430 -10.27 15.97 29.87
N ARG A 431 -10.33 15.15 30.92
CA ARG A 431 -10.03 15.61 32.28
C ARG A 431 -8.52 15.64 32.53
N THR A 432 -8.07 16.56 33.39
CA THR A 432 -6.67 16.59 33.84
C THR A 432 -6.32 15.28 34.54
N GLY A 433 -5.21 14.64 34.15
CA GLY A 433 -4.76 13.35 34.70
C GLY A 433 -5.50 12.12 34.18
N GLU A 434 -6.41 12.27 33.22
CA GLU A 434 -7.14 11.14 32.63
C GLU A 434 -6.27 10.35 31.65
N ILE A 435 -6.22 9.02 31.83
CA ILE A 435 -5.59 8.09 30.90
C ILE A 435 -6.64 7.70 29.86
N LEU A 436 -6.49 8.23 28.66
CA LEU A 436 -7.45 8.06 27.57
C LEU A 436 -7.12 6.80 26.77
N VAL A 437 -8.08 5.90 26.66
CA VAL A 437 -8.04 4.78 25.70
C VAL A 437 -9.07 5.04 24.63
N TYR A 438 -8.66 5.07 23.37
CA TYR A 438 -9.57 5.28 22.24
C TYR A 438 -9.75 4.00 21.44
N LEU A 439 -11.00 3.59 21.22
CA LEU A 439 -11.32 2.39 20.44
C LEU A 439 -11.20 2.70 18.94
N MET A 440 -10.23 2.08 18.28
CA MET A 440 -10.10 2.12 16.83
C MET A 440 -9.66 0.74 16.34
N PRO A 441 -10.61 -0.14 15.98
CA PRO A 441 -10.33 -1.48 15.48
C PRO A 441 -9.47 -1.45 14.22
N GLU A 442 -8.86 -2.59 13.89
CA GLU A 442 -8.05 -2.73 12.70
C GLU A 442 -8.36 -4.00 11.91
N THR A 443 -7.85 -4.04 10.68
CA THR A 443 -8.05 -5.11 9.70
C THR A 443 -6.79 -5.25 8.85
N ASP A 444 -6.55 -6.43 8.31
CA ASP A 444 -5.42 -6.76 7.42
C ASP A 444 -5.55 -6.25 5.98
N GLY A 445 -6.31 -5.18 5.80
CA GLY A 445 -6.66 -4.66 4.49
C GLY A 445 -7.74 -5.47 3.78
N PRO A 446 -7.88 -5.32 2.46
CA PRO A 446 -7.15 -4.36 1.62
C PRO A 446 -7.62 -2.91 1.80
N CYS A 447 -8.73 -2.72 2.52
CA CYS A 447 -9.29 -1.41 2.82
C CYS A 447 -8.34 -0.55 3.67
N ARG A 448 -8.44 0.78 3.52
CA ARG A 448 -7.65 1.75 4.28
C ARG A 448 -7.95 1.75 5.79
N PHE A 449 -9.07 1.16 6.21
CA PHE A 449 -9.53 1.14 7.59
C PHE A 449 -8.46 0.66 8.59
N GLY A 450 -7.73 -0.42 8.25
CA GLY A 450 -6.67 -0.93 9.13
C GLY A 450 -5.55 0.08 9.41
N GLN A 451 -5.35 1.10 8.57
CA GLN A 451 -4.35 2.14 8.79
C GLN A 451 -4.83 3.29 9.70
N TYR A 452 -6.11 3.35 10.07
CA TYR A 452 -6.64 4.48 10.83
C TYR A 452 -5.98 4.59 12.20
N ASN A 453 -5.83 3.46 12.87
CA ASN A 453 -5.22 3.43 14.20
C ASN A 453 -3.72 3.75 14.14
N VAL A 454 -3.02 3.33 13.07
CA VAL A 454 -1.61 3.71 12.80
C VAL A 454 -1.50 5.22 12.62
N PHE A 455 -2.37 5.81 11.80
CA PHE A 455 -2.45 7.26 11.59
C PHE A 455 -2.64 8.02 12.91
N MET A 456 -3.59 7.59 13.75
CA MET A 456 -3.86 8.23 15.04
C MET A 456 -2.70 8.09 16.03
N LYS A 457 -2.03 6.93 16.09
CA LYS A 457 -0.82 6.72 16.90
C LYS A 457 0.31 7.63 16.45
N ASN A 458 0.52 7.77 15.14
CA ASN A 458 1.52 8.68 14.58
C ASN A 458 1.22 10.14 14.93
N TYR A 459 -0.06 10.56 14.87
CA TYR A 459 -0.48 11.88 15.30
C TYR A 459 -0.19 12.12 16.80
N ILE A 460 -0.57 11.20 17.68
CA ILE A 460 -0.32 11.28 19.13
C ILE A 460 1.17 11.44 19.42
N ARG A 461 2.01 10.62 18.78
CA ARG A 461 3.48 10.70 18.91
C ARG A 461 4.00 12.06 18.46
N LYS A 462 3.64 12.49 17.24
CA LYS A 462 4.13 13.75 16.63
C LYS A 462 3.74 14.99 17.44
N HIS A 463 2.55 14.97 18.03
CA HIS A 463 2.06 16.06 18.88
C HIS A 463 2.37 15.85 20.38
N ARG A 464 3.15 14.81 20.71
CA ARG A 464 3.62 14.49 22.08
C ARG A 464 2.48 14.48 23.10
N ILE A 465 1.34 13.88 22.75
CA ILE A 465 0.13 13.89 23.58
C ILE A 465 0.22 12.77 24.63
N PRO A 466 0.43 13.07 25.93
CA PRO A 466 0.65 12.05 26.95
C PRO A 466 -0.65 11.30 27.29
N ASP A 467 -0.48 10.07 27.79
CA ASP A 467 -1.54 9.23 28.34
C ASP A 467 -2.74 9.01 27.41
N VAL A 468 -2.48 8.89 26.09
CA VAL A 468 -3.45 8.46 25.09
C VAL A 468 -2.99 7.18 24.43
N ALA A 469 -3.76 6.11 24.59
CA ALA A 469 -3.54 4.81 23.97
C ALA A 469 -4.69 4.43 23.02
N LEU A 470 -4.39 3.59 22.03
CA LEU A 470 -5.37 3.09 21.08
C LEU A 470 -5.64 1.61 21.34
N LEU A 471 -6.88 1.27 21.66
CA LEU A 471 -7.37 -0.10 21.70
C LEU A 471 -7.79 -0.51 20.29
N SER A 472 -7.01 -1.40 19.68
CA SER A 472 -7.15 -1.80 18.27
C SER A 472 -7.29 -3.32 18.15
N PRO A 473 -8.46 -3.89 18.50
CA PRO A 473 -8.71 -5.30 18.22
C PRO A 473 -8.67 -5.54 16.71
N SER A 474 -8.14 -6.70 16.30
CA SER A 474 -7.89 -7.04 14.90
C SER A 474 -8.96 -7.97 14.34
N SER A 475 -9.22 -7.92 13.03
CA SER A 475 -10.06 -8.92 12.38
C SER A 475 -9.39 -10.31 12.30
N GLN A 476 -8.07 -10.40 12.44
CA GLN A 476 -7.31 -11.66 12.34
C GLN A 476 -7.76 -12.72 13.35
N ASP A 477 -7.96 -12.27 14.58
CA ASP A 477 -8.36 -13.11 15.72
C ASP A 477 -9.86 -13.01 15.99
N GLY A 478 -10.64 -12.46 15.04
CA GLY A 478 -12.07 -12.23 15.24
C GLY A 478 -12.39 -11.14 16.27
N TYR A 479 -11.47 -10.20 16.48
CA TYR A 479 -11.51 -9.13 17.46
C TYR A 479 -11.38 -9.64 18.91
N GLU A 480 -10.52 -10.64 19.12
CA GLU A 480 -10.10 -11.17 20.42
C GLU A 480 -9.20 -10.19 21.18
N GLY A 481 -9.73 -8.98 21.46
CA GLY A 481 -9.14 -7.98 22.34
C GLY A 481 -10.08 -7.54 23.45
N LEU A 482 -11.26 -8.15 23.53
CA LEU A 482 -12.32 -7.83 24.47
C LEU A 482 -12.48 -8.98 25.49
N PRO A 483 -12.71 -8.70 26.79
CA PRO A 483 -12.93 -9.76 27.77
C PRO A 483 -14.03 -10.74 27.32
N ALA A 484 -13.87 -12.06 27.48
CA ALA A 484 -14.82 -13.06 26.97
C ALA A 484 -16.28 -12.85 27.44
N LYS A 485 -16.46 -12.37 28.68
CA LYS A 485 -17.79 -11.98 29.23
C LYS A 485 -18.44 -10.82 28.47
N LEU A 486 -17.63 -9.98 27.84
CA LEU A 486 -18.03 -8.84 27.03
C LEU A 486 -18.36 -9.27 25.59
N SER A 487 -17.64 -10.23 25.01
CA SER A 487 -17.79 -10.64 23.61
C SER A 487 -19.24 -11.00 23.25
N ARG A 488 -19.93 -11.79 24.09
CA ARG A 488 -21.36 -12.13 23.86
C ARG A 488 -22.28 -10.90 23.88
N ARG A 489 -21.99 -9.91 24.74
CA ARG A 489 -22.79 -8.68 24.85
C ARG A 489 -22.47 -7.70 23.74
N ALA A 490 -21.22 -7.63 23.30
CA ALA A 490 -20.82 -6.88 22.12
C ALA A 490 -21.50 -7.42 20.86
N TRP A 491 -21.59 -8.75 20.70
CA TRP A 491 -22.36 -9.36 19.60
C TRP A 491 -23.86 -9.05 19.66
N LEU A 492 -24.46 -9.09 20.85
CA LEU A 492 -25.85 -8.63 21.03
C LEU A 492 -26.00 -7.15 20.65
N ALA A 493 -25.08 -6.28 21.06
CA ALA A 493 -25.08 -4.86 20.71
C ALA A 493 -24.96 -4.61 19.20
N LEU A 494 -24.27 -5.47 18.46
CA LEU A 494 -24.14 -5.42 17.00
C LEU A 494 -25.36 -5.97 16.25
N SER A 495 -26.23 -6.72 16.94
CA SER A 495 -27.41 -7.39 16.35
C SER A 495 -28.72 -6.64 16.62
N ILE A 496 -28.67 -5.56 17.41
CA ILE A 496 -29.78 -4.61 17.68
C ILE A 496 -29.62 -3.45 16.72
#